data_AF-A0AA37KQX5-F1
#
_entry.id   AF-A0AA37KQX5-F1
#
_cell.length_a   1.000
_cell.length_b   1.000
_cell.length_c   1.000
_cell.angle_alpha   90.00
_cell.angle_beta   90.00
_cell.angle_gamma   90.00
#
_symmetry.space_group_name_H-M   'P 1'
#
loop_
_entity.id
_entity.type
_entity.pdbx_description
1 polymer ?
#
loop_
_entity_poly.entity_id
_entity_poly.type
_entity_poly.pdbx_seq_one_letter_code
_entity_poly.pdbx_strand_id
1 'polypeptide(L)' 'MARAVTTKNVKIHIRIDGMDSVEDTRAAIPHKTLKALGAKRRVCKDTKETFFLIESDCGITL' A
#
# COMPACT_ATOMS: atom_id res chain seq x y z
N MET A 1 -2.78 10.17 -22.66
CA MET A 1 -3.68 10.16 -21.48
C MET A 1 -2.84 10.36 -20.22
N ALA A 2 -2.95 11.51 -19.57
CA ALA A 2 -2.23 11.78 -18.32
C ALA A 2 -2.71 10.78 -17.25
N ARG A 3 -1.78 9.97 -16.74
CA ARG A 3 -2.05 8.92 -15.74
C ARG A 3 -2.37 9.66 -14.44
N ALA A 4 -3.63 9.71 -14.01
CA ALA A 4 -4.02 10.43 -12.80
C ALA A 4 -3.29 9.82 -11.58
N VAL A 5 -2.27 10.54 -11.10
CA VAL A 5 -1.58 10.24 -9.86
C VAL A 5 -2.40 10.87 -8.75
N THR A 6 -2.86 10.07 -7.79
CA THR A 6 -3.53 10.59 -6.60
C THR A 6 -2.83 10.07 -5.37
N THR A 7 -2.64 10.94 -4.39
CA THR A 7 -2.08 10.59 -3.09
C THR A 7 -3.01 9.62 -2.37
N LYS A 8 -2.47 8.51 -1.88
CA LYS A 8 -3.21 7.46 -1.19
C LYS A 8 -2.48 7.06 0.07
N ASN A 9 -3.24 6.68 1.10
CA ASN A 9 -2.68 5.99 2.26
C ASN A 9 -2.36 4.55 1.84
N VAL A 10 -1.10 4.15 2.01
CA VAL A 10 -0.60 2.82 1.69
C VAL A 10 0.08 2.26 2.93
N LYS A 11 -0.28 1.03 3.28
CA LYS A 11 0.32 0.26 4.37
C LYS A 11 1.06 -0.90 3.75
N ILE A 12 2.37 -0.96 3.95
CA ILE A 12 3.24 -2.01 3.42
C ILE A 12 3.58 -2.94 4.57
N HIS A 13 3.20 -4.20 4.43
CA HIS A 13 3.56 -5.26 5.35
C HIS A 13 4.66 -6.10 4.71
N ILE A 14 5.85 -6.00 5.27
CA ILE A 14 7.05 -6.70 4.81
C ILE A 14 7.30 -7.87 5.76
N ARG A 15 7.36 -9.09 5.22
CA ARG A 15 7.65 -10.32 5.96
C ARG A 15 8.91 -10.96 5.42
N ILE A 16 10.03 -10.75 6.11
CA ILE A 16 11.33 -11.32 5.72
C ILE A 16 11.79 -12.25 6.85
N ASP A 17 11.98 -13.53 6.55
CA ASP A 17 12.59 -14.53 7.46
C ASP A 17 12.04 -14.52 8.90
N GLY A 18 10.72 -14.36 9.05
CA GLY A 18 10.04 -14.32 10.35
C GLY A 18 10.07 -12.96 11.07
N MET A 19 10.65 -11.93 10.45
CA MET A 19 10.48 -10.54 10.85
C MET A 19 9.31 -9.91 10.09
N ASP A 20 8.27 -9.54 10.84
CA ASP A 20 7.16 -8.72 10.34
C ASP A 20 7.51 -7.24 10.59
N SER A 21 7.55 -6.44 9.51
CA SER A 21 7.66 -4.99 9.55
C SER A 21 6.47 -4.35 8.84
N VAL A 22 5.92 -3.31 9.44
CA VAL A 22 4.76 -2.59 8.90
C VAL A 22 5.12 -1.12 8.75
N GLU A 23 4.98 -0.61 7.54
CA GLU A 23 5.20 0.79 7.21
C GLU A 23 3.89 1.43 6.74
N ASP A 24 3.52 2.56 7.33
CA ASP A 24 2.37 3.36 6.90
C ASP A 24 2.88 4.62 6.20
N THR A 25 2.59 4.76 4.90
CA THR A 25 3.08 5.85 4.06
C THR A 25 1.97 6.48 3.21
N ARG A 26 2.17 7.75 2.82
CA ARG A 26 1.31 8.45 1.87
C ARG A 26 2.05 8.60 0.55
N ALA A 27 1.68 7.78 -0.44
CA ALA A 27 2.35 7.76 -1.73
C ALA A 27 1.50 8.40 -2.83
N ALA A 28 2.13 9.23 -3.66
CA ALA A 28 1.56 9.74 -4.91
C ALA A 28 1.72 8.69 -6.00
N ILE A 29 0.83 7.69 -6.00
CA ILE A 29 0.97 6.49 -6.86
C ILE A 29 -0.26 6.27 -7.76
N PRO A 30 -0.09 5.92 -9.05
CA PRO A 30 -1.21 5.52 -9.90
C PRO A 30 -1.91 4.27 -9.36
N HIS A 31 -3.25 4.23 -9.43
CA HIS A 31 -4.03 3.07 -8.99
C HIS A 31 -3.61 1.77 -9.70
N LYS A 32 -3.25 1.83 -10.98
CA LYS A 32 -2.76 0.68 -11.75
C LYS A 32 -1.44 0.10 -11.21
N THR A 33 -0.57 0.94 -10.64
CA THR A 33 0.69 0.49 -10.03
C THR A 33 0.38 -0.25 -8.72
N LEU A 34 -0.50 0.28 -7.88
CA LEU A 34 -0.99 -0.43 -6.69
C LEU A 34 -1.60 -1.80 -7.05
N LYS A 35 -2.42 -1.85 -8.11
CA LYS A 35 -2.98 -3.12 -8.59
C LYS A 35 -1.91 -4.12 -9.05
N ALA A 36 -0.86 -3.64 -9.73
CA ALA A 36 0.26 -4.48 -10.16
C ALA A 36 1.09 -5.01 -8.98
N LEU A 37 1.20 -4.23 -7.89
CA LEU A 37 1.82 -4.63 -6.63
C LEU A 37 0.92 -5.53 -5.76
N GLY A 38 -0.25 -5.96 -6.24
CA GLY A 38 -1.17 -6.80 -5.48
C GLY A 38 -1.86 -6.09 -4.31
N ALA A 39 -1.90 -4.76 -4.31
CA ALA A 39 -2.47 -4.00 -3.20
C ALA A 39 -3.97 -4.27 -3.01
N LYS A 40 -4.37 -4.53 -1.76
CA LYS A 40 -5.76 -4.75 -1.35
C LYS A 40 -6.31 -3.48 -0.71
N ARG A 41 -7.39 -2.93 -1.25
CA ARG A 41 -8.09 -1.81 -0.61
C ARG A 41 -8.79 -2.29 0.65
N ARG A 42 -8.53 -1.63 1.78
CA ARG A 42 -9.13 -1.90 3.08
C ARG A 42 -9.72 -0.61 3.66
N VAL A 43 -10.67 -0.77 4.57
CA VAL A 43 -11.29 0.31 5.31
C VAL A 43 -11.15 -0.02 6.78
N CYS A 44 -10.55 0.88 7.56
CA CYS A 44 -10.46 0.74 9.00
C CYS A 44 -11.88 0.83 9.59
N LYS A 45 -12.25 -0.13 10.45
CA LYS A 45 -13.61 -0.18 11.01
C LYS A 45 -13.90 1.01 11.90
N ASP A 46 -12.89 1.44 12.66
CA ASP A 46 -12.99 2.46 13.72
C ASP A 46 -12.89 3.87 13.13
N THR A 47 -11.84 4.15 12.35
CA THR A 47 -11.61 5.50 11.77
C THR A 47 -12.33 5.73 10.44
N LYS A 48 -12.93 4.68 9.84
CA LYS A 48 -13.48 4.69 8.47
C LYS A 48 -12.46 5.07 7.39
N GLU A 49 -11.18 5.14 7.73
CA GLU A 49 -10.14 5.51 6.78
C GLU A 49 -9.91 4.39 5.76
N THR A 50 -9.83 4.80 4.49
CA THR A 50 -9.49 3.88 3.40
C THR A 50 -7.98 3.90 3.17
N PHE A 51 -7.39 2.71 3.08
CA PHE A 51 -5.98 2.53 2.76
C PHE A 51 -5.77 1.32 1.85
N PHE A 52 -4.61 1.25 1.22
CA PHE A 52 -4.19 0.11 0.42
C PHE A 52 -3.15 -0.69 1.18
N LEU A 53 -3.43 -1.97 1.43
CA LEU A 53 -2.49 -2.90 2.05
C LEU A 53 -1.69 -3.62 0.97
N ILE A 54 -0.37 -3.58 1.05
CA ILE A 54 0.54 -4.38 0.23
C ILE A 54 1.24 -5.37 1.15
N GLU A 55 1.17 -6.66 0.81
CA GLU A 55 1.90 -7.71 1.52
C GLU A 55 3.07 -8.12 0.64
N SER A 56 4.28 -8.08 1.18
CA SER A 56 5.51 -8.35 0.44
C SER A 56 6.47 -9.17 1.29
N ASP A 57 7.21 -10.05 0.63
CA ASP A 57 8.33 -10.81 1.20
C ASP A 57 9.69 -10.11 0.95
N CYS A 58 9.65 -8.94 0.32
CA CYS A 58 10.82 -8.12 0.02
C CYS A 58 10.54 -6.63 0.30
N GLY A 59 11.60 -5.83 0.45
CA GLY A 59 11.49 -4.39 0.64
C GLY A 59 10.84 -3.72 -0.58
N ILE A 60 9.75 -2.98 -0.35
CA ILE A 60 9.08 -2.20 -1.39
C ILE A 60 9.37 -0.71 -1.16
N THR A 61 9.81 -0.02 -2.20
CA THR A 61 9.94 1.45 -2.21
C THR A 61 8.87 2.02 -3.14
N LEU A 62 8.08 2.98 -2.64
CA LEU A 62 6.94 3.61 -3.34
C LEU A 62 7.22 5.05 -3.77
#